data_AF-A0A3L7VD01-F1
#
_entry.id   AF-A0A3L7VD01-F1
#
_cell.length_a   1.000
_cell.length_b   1.000
_cell.length_c   1.000
_cell.angle_alpha   90.00
_cell.angle_beta   90.00
_cell.angle_gamma   90.00
#
_symmetry.space_group_name_H-M   'P 1'
#
loop_
_entity.id
_entity.type
_entity.pdbx_description
1 polymer ?
#
loop_
_entity_poly.entity_id
_entity_poly.type
_entity_poly.pdbx_seq_one_letter_code
_entity_poly.pdbx_strand_id
1 'polypeptide(L)'
;MQADDELCLCFHISCRKVLNYIRIHQVKLPSQLAECGGAGTGCGWCRKQLEKLLILSAGSPPGAGEIEEWLASNTPDRQKYAEARERYRAAKNQNSAEVPSSSDNPALPEDPLP
;
A
#
# COMPACT_ATOMS: atom_id res chain seq x y z
N MET A 1 -5.96 -3.11 14.08
CA MET A 1 -6.16 -4.40 13.37
C MET A 1 -5.44 -5.48 14.14
N GLN A 2 -5.71 -6.75 13.86
CA GLN A 2 -4.94 -7.90 14.34
C GLN A 2 -4.07 -8.48 13.21
N ALA A 3 -3.15 -9.38 13.56
CA ALA A 3 -2.25 -10.00 12.60
C ALA A 3 -2.99 -10.77 11.49
N ASP A 4 -4.12 -11.42 11.81
CA ASP A 4 -4.91 -12.19 10.84
C ASP A 4 -5.91 -11.35 10.04
N ASP A 5 -6.09 -10.06 10.38
CA ASP A 5 -6.96 -9.18 9.61
C ASP A 5 -6.38 -8.89 8.22
N GLU A 6 -7.29 -8.76 7.25
CA GLU A 6 -6.95 -8.44 5.87
C GLU A 6 -6.42 -7.01 5.73
N LEU A 7 -5.14 -6.90 5.41
CA LEU A 7 -4.49 -5.65 5.06
C LEU A 7 -4.87 -5.20 3.66
N CYS A 8 -4.80 -6.11 2.69
CA CYS A 8 -5.18 -5.82 1.30
C CYS A 8 -6.56 -6.39 1.01
N LEU A 9 -7.59 -5.56 1.19
CA LEU A 9 -9.00 -5.90 0.91
C LEU A 9 -9.33 -6.06 -0.59
N CYS A 10 -8.36 -5.89 -1.49
CA CYS A 10 -8.51 -6.21 -2.92
C CYS A 10 -8.18 -7.67 -3.22
N PHE A 11 -7.14 -8.19 -2.56
CA PHE A 11 -6.56 -9.50 -2.85
C PHE A 11 -6.58 -10.42 -1.63
N HIS A 12 -7.31 -10.03 -0.58
CA HIS A 12 -7.49 -10.78 0.66
C HIS A 12 -6.17 -11.23 1.31
N ILE A 13 -5.22 -10.28 1.43
CA ILE A 13 -3.90 -10.53 2.03
C ILE A 13 -3.88 -10.00 3.45
N SER A 14 -3.59 -10.85 4.43
CA SER A 14 -3.51 -10.48 5.86
C SER A 14 -2.19 -9.80 6.25
N CYS A 15 -2.20 -9.07 7.37
CA CYS A 15 -0.99 -8.50 7.96
C CYS A 15 0.08 -9.58 8.22
N ARG A 16 -0.33 -10.74 8.77
CA ARG A 16 0.55 -11.88 9.06
C ARG A 16 1.22 -12.42 7.81
N LYS A 17 0.48 -12.54 6.70
CA LYS A 17 1.04 -12.99 5.43
C LYS A 17 2.11 -12.02 4.91
N VAL A 18 1.85 -10.71 4.99
CA VAL A 18 2.83 -9.68 4.59
C VAL A 18 4.08 -9.71 5.45
N LEU A 19 3.92 -9.75 6.79
CA LEU A 19 5.04 -9.79 7.73
C LEU A 19 5.92 -11.03 7.51
N ASN A 20 5.29 -12.20 7.32
CA ASN A 20 6.03 -13.41 7.02
C ASN A 20 6.74 -13.32 5.66
N TYR A 21 6.09 -12.73 4.66
CA TYR A 21 6.70 -12.50 3.34
C TYR A 21 7.93 -11.60 3.43
N ILE A 22 7.85 -10.48 4.15
CA ILE A 22 8.98 -9.57 4.38
C ILE A 22 10.16 -10.32 5.02
N ARG A 23 9.88 -11.12 6.05
CA ARG A 23 10.89 -11.90 6.77
C ARG A 23 11.56 -12.95 5.88
N ILE A 24 10.79 -13.73 5.13
CA ILE A 24 11.30 -14.83 4.30
C ILE A 24 12.05 -14.29 3.07
N HIS A 25 11.46 -13.31 2.38
CA HIS A 25 12.00 -12.79 1.12
C HIS A 25 12.94 -11.59 1.31
N GLN A 26 13.18 -11.17 2.56
CA GLN A 26 14.07 -10.06 2.90
C GLN A 26 13.77 -8.79 2.09
N VAL A 27 12.48 -8.49 1.94
CA VAL A 27 11.97 -7.36 1.14
C VAL A 27 12.70 -6.08 1.55
N LYS A 28 13.13 -5.29 0.56
CA LYS A 28 13.85 -4.02 0.77
C LYS A 28 13.05 -2.81 0.30
N LEU A 29 12.18 -2.99 -0.69
CA LEU A 29 11.38 -1.93 -1.29
C LEU A 29 9.88 -2.23 -1.16
N PRO A 30 9.04 -1.23 -0.86
CA PRO A 30 7.59 -1.43 -0.79
C PRO A 30 6.97 -1.98 -2.08
N SER A 31 7.54 -1.68 -3.25
CA SER A 31 7.05 -2.17 -4.55
C SER A 31 7.14 -3.69 -4.68
N GLN A 32 8.12 -4.34 -4.05
CA GLN A 32 8.28 -5.80 -4.07
C GLN A 32 7.13 -6.52 -3.35
N LEU A 33 6.37 -5.83 -2.50
CA LEU A 33 5.19 -6.41 -1.85
C LEU A 33 4.07 -6.75 -2.84
N ALA A 34 4.12 -6.24 -4.07
CA ALA A 34 3.26 -6.69 -5.16
C ALA A 34 3.44 -8.17 -5.49
N GLU A 35 4.64 -8.74 -5.28
CA GLU A 35 4.91 -10.16 -5.45
C GLU A 35 4.25 -11.02 -4.36
N CYS A 36 3.86 -10.40 -3.23
CA CYS A 36 3.04 -11.04 -2.19
C CYS A 36 1.56 -11.03 -2.58
N GLY A 37 1.20 -11.86 -3.57
CA GLY A 37 -0.19 -12.05 -4.01
C GLY A 37 -0.86 -10.78 -4.53
N GLY A 38 -0.11 -9.88 -5.17
CA GLY A 38 -0.62 -8.65 -5.75
C GLY A 38 -0.82 -7.51 -4.75
N ALA A 39 -0.43 -7.65 -3.48
CA ALA A 39 -0.68 -6.64 -2.45
C ALA A 39 -0.22 -5.24 -2.89
N GLY A 40 -1.13 -4.26 -2.82
CA GLY A 40 -0.85 -2.87 -3.20
C GLY A 40 -1.05 -2.53 -4.69
N THR A 41 -1.36 -3.49 -5.57
CA THR A 41 -1.55 -3.22 -7.02
C THR A 41 -2.98 -2.83 -7.41
N GLY A 42 -3.97 -3.10 -6.56
CA GLY A 42 -5.39 -2.81 -6.82
C GLY A 42 -5.73 -1.33 -6.58
N CYS A 43 -6.63 -1.06 -5.63
CA CYS A 43 -7.07 0.32 -5.35
C CYS A 43 -5.95 1.23 -4.81
N GLY A 44 -4.90 0.64 -4.21
CA GLY A 44 -3.73 1.37 -3.67
C GLY A 44 -3.87 1.83 -2.22
N TRP A 45 -5.05 1.69 -1.60
CA TRP A 45 -5.32 2.10 -0.21
C TRP A 45 -4.31 1.52 0.80
N CYS A 46 -3.99 0.23 0.68
CA CYS A 46 -3.14 -0.47 1.63
C CYS A 46 -1.63 -0.14 1.50
N ARG A 47 -1.19 0.63 0.49
CA ARG A 47 0.24 0.90 0.22
C ARG A 47 0.96 1.54 1.39
N LYS A 48 0.33 2.53 2.05
CA LYS A 48 0.92 3.20 3.22
C LYS A 48 1.07 2.27 4.41
N GLN A 49 0.14 1.33 4.58
CA GLN A 49 0.24 0.38 5.67
C GLN A 49 1.26 -0.73 5.36
N LEU A 50 1.38 -1.16 4.10
CA LEU A 50 2.45 -2.05 3.62
C LEU A 50 3.85 -1.47 3.90
N GLU A 51 4.05 -0.18 3.60
CA GLU A 51 5.29 0.56 3.87
C GLU A 51 5.63 0.56 5.38
N LYS A 52 4.65 0.83 6.25
CA LYS A 52 4.86 0.79 7.71
C LYS A 52 5.26 -0.61 8.20
N LEU A 53 4.65 -1.68 7.70
CA LEU A 53 5.01 -3.05 8.09
C LEU A 53 6.42 -3.44 7.62
N LEU A 54 6.83 -2.94 6.45
CA LEU A 54 8.20 -3.11 5.97
C LEU A 54 9.21 -2.43 6.89
N ILE A 55 8.94 -1.18 7.27
CA ILE A 55 9.79 -0.41 8.20
C ILE A 55 9.85 -1.09 9.56
N LEU A 56 8.70 -1.52 10.09
CA LEU A 56 8.62 -2.25 11.37
C LEU A 56 9.46 -3.54 11.37
N SER A 57 9.54 -4.21 10.22
CA SER A 57 10.26 -5.48 10.06
C SER A 57 11.73 -5.29 9.64
N ALA A 58 12.20 -4.06 9.47
CA ALA A 58 13.56 -3.77 9.03
C ALA A 58 14.56 -3.99 10.17
N GLY A 59 15.66 -4.70 9.89
CA GLY A 59 16.69 -4.99 10.90
C GLY A 59 16.35 -6.24 11.72
N SER A 60 15.89 -6.05 12.96
CA SER A 60 15.47 -7.13 13.86
C SER A 60 13.94 -7.23 13.87
N PRO A 61 13.34 -8.26 13.24
CA PRO A 61 11.90 -8.40 13.23
C PRO A 61 11.36 -8.53 14.66
N PRO A 62 10.35 -7.73 15.05
CA PRO A 62 9.74 -7.83 16.37
C PRO A 62 9.10 -9.20 16.60
N GLY A 63 8.99 -9.61 17.86
CA GLY A 63 8.27 -10.81 18.24
C GLY A 63 6.78 -10.73 17.88
N ALA A 64 6.10 -11.88 17.82
CA ALA A 64 4.68 -11.94 17.46
C ALA A 64 3.79 -11.06 18.36
N GLY A 65 4.05 -11.04 19.68
CA GLY A 65 3.31 -10.19 20.62
C GLY A 65 3.56 -8.69 20.41
N GLU A 66 4.79 -8.29 20.10
CA GLU A 66 5.13 -6.90 19.78
C GLU A 66 4.46 -6.43 18.49
N ILE A 67 4.37 -7.32 17.49
CA ILE A 67 3.63 -7.06 16.25
C ILE A 67 2.14 -6.84 16.54
N GLU A 68 1.53 -7.69 17.36
CA GLU A 68 0.11 -7.58 17.70
C GLU A 68 -0.18 -6.27 18.45
N GLU A 69 0.66 -5.91 19.41
CA GLU A 69 0.56 -4.65 20.14
C GLU A 69 0.73 -3.44 19.22
N TRP A 70 1.74 -3.47 18.34
CA TRP A 70 1.96 -2.40 17.37
C TRP A 70 0.75 -2.23 16.44
N LEU A 71 0.18 -3.34 15.94
CA LEU A 71 -1.02 -3.31 15.10
C LEU A 71 -2.23 -2.77 15.86
N ALA A 72 -2.44 -3.18 17.12
CA ALA A 72 -3.54 -2.68 17.94
C ALA A 72 -3.43 -1.16 18.18
N SER A 73 -2.22 -0.66 18.42
CA SER A 73 -1.96 0.75 18.73
C SER A 73 -1.89 1.66 17.49
N ASN A 74 -1.40 1.17 16.35
CA ASN A 74 -1.09 2.00 15.18
C ASN A 74 -2.01 1.81 13.98
N THR A 75 -2.98 0.90 14.07
CA THR A 75 -3.92 0.64 12.98
C THR A 75 -5.35 0.54 13.50
N PRO A 76 -6.35 1.09 12.77
CA PRO A 76 -7.75 0.99 13.16
C PRO A 76 -8.20 -0.47 13.21
N ASP A 77 -9.31 -0.80 13.87
CA ASP A 77 -9.87 -2.16 13.76
C ASP A 77 -10.29 -2.51 12.32
N ARG A 78 -10.55 -3.80 12.05
CA ARG A 78 -10.87 -4.30 10.70
C ARG A 78 -12.07 -3.59 10.05
N GLN A 79 -13.08 -3.23 10.84
CA GLN A 79 -14.29 -2.62 10.32
C GLN A 79 -14.03 -1.18 9.93
N LYS A 80 -13.41 -0.39 10.82
CA LYS A 80 -13.00 0.98 10.52
C LYS A 80 -12.00 1.05 9.36
N TYR A 81 -11.10 0.07 9.23
CA TYR A 81 -10.17 -0.01 8.11
C TYR A 81 -10.89 -0.20 6.77
N ALA A 82 -11.92 -1.07 6.74
CA ALA A 82 -12.74 -1.31 5.55
C ALA A 82 -13.56 -0.07 5.16
N GLU A 83 -14.23 0.57 6.13
CA GLU A 83 -14.98 1.80 5.88
C GLU A 83 -14.08 2.94 5.36
N ALA A 84 -12.87 3.08 5.92
CA ALA A 84 -11.92 4.08 5.45
C ALA A 84 -11.49 3.85 3.99
N ARG A 85 -11.36 2.58 3.56
CA ARG A 85 -11.10 2.24 2.16
C ARG A 85 -12.25 2.66 1.25
N GLU A 86 -13.50 2.47 1.68
CA GLU A 86 -14.67 2.89 0.89
C GLU A 86 -14.64 4.40 0.64
N ARG A 87 -14.38 5.19 1.70
CA ARG A 87 -14.19 6.65 1.59
C ARG A 87 -13.04 7.00 0.64
N TYR A 88 -11.91 6.31 0.74
CA TYR A 88 -10.77 6.49 -0.17
C TYR A 88 -11.13 6.20 -1.64
N ARG A 89 -11.89 5.13 -1.91
CA ARG A 89 -12.35 4.77 -3.26
C ARG A 89 -13.30 5.82 -3.83
N ALA A 90 -14.25 6.31 -3.01
CA ALA A 90 -15.18 7.35 -3.42
C ALA A 90 -14.45 8.64 -3.79
N ALA A 91 -13.51 9.09 -2.95
CA ALA A 91 -12.70 10.27 -3.22
C ALA A 91 -11.81 10.11 -4.48
N LYS A 92 -11.20 8.93 -4.66
CA LYS A 92 -10.37 8.66 -5.85
C LYS A 92 -11.19 8.73 -7.15
N ASN A 93 -12.42 8.22 -7.13
CA ASN A 93 -13.30 8.28 -8.29
C ASN A 93 -13.71 9.73 -8.63
N GLN A 94 -13.90 10.59 -7.62
CA GLN A 94 -14.21 12.01 -7.83
C GLN A 94 -13.03 12.77 -8.41
N ASN A 95 -11.81 12.58 -7.86
CA ASN A 95 -10.60 13.23 -8.38
C ASN A 95 -10.23 12.77 -9.80
N SER A 96 -10.60 11.54 -10.20
CA SER A 96 -10.42 11.07 -11.59
C SER A 96 -11.42 11.68 -12.57
N ALA A 97 -12.55 12.22 -12.11
CA ALA A 97 -13.57 12.85 -12.95
C ALA A 97 -13.28 14.32 -13.26
N GLU A 98 -12.32 14.94 -12.57
CA GLU A 98 -12.04 16.39 -12.63
C GLU A 98 -10.73 16.73 -13.37
N VAL A 99 -10.26 15.86 -14.27
CA VAL A 99 -9.14 16.19 -15.17
C VAL A 99 -9.70 16.79 -16.47
N PRO A 100 -9.71 18.12 -16.66
CA PRO A 100 -9.90 18.67 -17.99
C PRO A 100 -8.66 18.33 -18.84
N SER A 101 -8.93 17.67 -19.96
CA SER A 101 -7.98 17.41 -21.04
C SER A 101 -7.43 18.75 -21.57
N SER A 102 -6.23 19.15 -21.16
CA SER A 102 -5.47 20.19 -21.86
C SER A 102 -4.53 19.54 -22.87
N SER A 103 -5.06 19.27 -24.06
CA SER A 103 -4.26 19.04 -25.25
C SER A 103 -3.79 20.39 -25.79
N ASP A 104 -2.63 20.84 -25.34
CA ASP A 104 -1.84 21.86 -26.02
C ASP A 104 -0.37 21.61 -25.69
N ASN A 105 0.29 20.81 -26.53
CA ASN A 105 1.74 20.76 -26.59
C ASN A 105 2.18 21.71 -27.71
N PRO A 106 2.75 22.89 -27.42
CA PRO A 106 3.46 23.64 -28.45
C PRO A 106 4.72 22.86 -28.83
N ALA A 107 4.85 22.54 -30.11
CA ALA A 107 6.01 21.88 -30.69
C ALA A 107 7.30 22.66 -30.34
N LEU A 108 8.28 21.94 -29.78
CA LEU A 108 9.65 22.44 -29.66
C LEU A 108 10.26 22.50 -31.07
N PRO A 109 10.93 23.60 -31.46
CA PRO A 109 11.66 23.66 -32.71
C PRO A 109 12.89 22.76 -32.67
N GLU A 110 13.07 21.96 -33.71
CA GLU A 110 14.25 21.13 -33.92
C GLU A 110 15.44 22.03 -34.31
N ASP A 111 16.40 22.17 -33.41
CA ASP A 111 17.72 22.74 -33.72
C ASP A 111 18.59 21.69 -34.42
N PRO A 112 19.22 21.99 -35.57
CA PRO A 112 20.19 21.10 -36.20
C PRO A 112 21.55 21.24 -35.51
N LEU A 113 22.03 20.16 -34.90
CA LEU A 113 23.42 20.02 -34.44
C LEU A 113 24.34 19.60 -35.60
N PRO A 114 25.64 19.93 -35.52
CA PRO A 114 26.55 20.21 -36.65
C PRO A 114 27.01 19.01 -37.47
#